data_AF-A0A7T8QSK6-F1
#
_entry.id   AF-A0A7T8QSK6-F1
#
_cell.length_a   1.000
_cell.length_b   1.000
_cell.length_c   1.000
_cell.angle_alpha   90.00
_cell.angle_beta   90.00
_cell.angle_gamma   90.00
#
_symmetry.space_group_name_H-M   'P 1'
#
loop_
_entity.id
_entity.type
_entity.pdbx_description
1 polymer ?
#
loop_
_entity_poly.entity_id
_entity_poly.type
_entity_poly.pdbx_seq_one_letter_code
_entity_poly.pdbx_strand_id
1 'polypeptide(L)' 'LDLNILDFAVWGFLERETNSTPHPNVDSLKASITAAWANMSTDFIRKSCAAFRHRVDAAIEAKGGYKK' A
#
# COMPACT_ATOMS: atom_id res chain seq x y z
N LEU A 1 -12.88 -2.76 7.22
CA LEU A 1 -11.63 -2.89 7.99
C LEU A 1 -10.49 -2.93 7.01
N ASP A 2 -9.57 -1.96 7.05
CA ASP A 2 -8.44 -1.90 6.12
C ASP A 2 -7.27 -2.73 6.65
N LEU A 3 -7.41 -4.05 6.56
CA LEU A 3 -6.44 -5.03 7.05
C LEU A 3 -5.58 -5.64 5.95
N ASN A 4 -5.99 -5.51 4.69
CA ASN A 4 -5.19 -6.02 3.60
C ASN A 4 -3.96 -5.12 3.42
N ILE A 5 -2.76 -5.68 3.64
CA ILE A 5 -1.48 -4.96 3.50
C ILE A 5 -1.34 -4.36 2.11
N LEU A 6 -1.91 -5.01 1.09
CA LEU A 6 -1.93 -4.48 -0.26
C LEU A 6 -2.72 -3.17 -0.34
N ASP A 7 -3.88 -3.10 0.32
CA ASP A 7 -4.77 -1.94 0.25
C ASP A 7 -4.27 -0.78 1.14
N PHE A 8 -3.85 -1.08 2.39
CA PHE A 8 -3.51 0.00 3.34
C PHE A 8 -2.10 0.55 3.20
N ALA A 9 -1.20 -0.15 2.51
CA ALA A 9 0.21 0.23 2.41
C ALA A 9 0.74 0.19 0.97
N VAL A 10 0.69 -0.98 0.33
CA VAL A 10 1.37 -1.19 -0.96
C VAL A 10 0.73 -0.35 -2.06
N TRP A 11 -0.60 -0.32 -2.15
CA TRP A 11 -1.30 0.45 -3.17
C TRP A 11 -1.03 1.95 -3.03
N GLY A 12 -1.11 2.49 -1.81
CA GLY A 12 -0.80 3.91 -1.55
C GLY A 12 0.65 4.28 -1.87
N PHE A 13 1.60 3.36 -1.66
CA PHE A 13 2.99 3.55 -2.10
C PHE A 13 3.08 3.59 -3.63
N LEU A 14 2.55 2.58 -4.33
CA LEU A 14 2.62 2.50 -5.79
C LEU A 14 1.93 3.69 -6.44
N GLU A 15 0.77 4.08 -5.96
CA GLU A 15 0.03 5.24 -6.44
C GLU A 15 0.86 6.51 -6.33
N ARG A 16 1.49 6.76 -5.17
CA ARG A 16 2.34 7.93 -4.95
C ARG A 16 3.55 7.96 -5.87
N GLU A 17 4.25 6.84 -6.01
CA GLU A 17 5.47 6.77 -6.84
C GLU A 17 5.15 6.91 -8.32
N THR A 18 4.12 6.22 -8.80
CA THR A 18 3.79 6.15 -10.24
C THR A 18 3.03 7.37 -10.73
N ASN A 19 2.13 7.96 -9.93
CA ASN A 19 1.36 9.13 -10.32
C ASN A 19 2.12 10.45 -10.10
N SER A 20 3.38 10.40 -9.66
CA SER A 20 4.26 11.57 -9.60
C SER A 20 4.55 12.17 -10.98
N THR A 21 4.37 11.40 -12.05
CA THR A 21 4.54 11.82 -13.44
C THR A 21 3.36 11.36 -14.32
N PRO A 22 2.96 12.13 -15.35
CA PRO A 22 1.92 11.71 -16.28
C PRO A 22 2.38 10.55 -17.17
N HIS A 23 1.47 9.61 -17.45
CA HIS A 23 1.71 8.48 -18.36
C HIS A 23 1.00 8.69 -19.70
N PRO A 24 1.66 8.51 -20.84
CA PRO A 24 1.06 8.72 -22.16
C PRO A 24 0.01 7.65 -22.53
N ASN A 25 0.07 6.48 -21.91
CA ASN A 25 -0.86 5.37 -22.15
C ASN A 25 -0.84 4.36 -20.99
N VAL A 26 -1.75 3.39 -21.05
CA VAL A 26 -1.92 2.34 -20.04
C VAL A 26 -0.68 1.45 -19.92
N ASP A 27 0.04 1.19 -21.01
CA ASP A 27 1.21 0.31 -20.96
C ASP A 27 2.41 0.98 -20.27
N SER A 28 2.59 2.29 -20.47
CA SER A 28 3.55 3.11 -19.71
C SER A 28 3.21 3.09 -18.21
N LEU A 29 1.94 3.22 -17.85
CA LEU A 29 1.51 3.16 -16.46
C LEU A 29 1.79 1.77 -15.85
N LYS A 30 1.45 0.68 -16.55
CA LYS A 30 1.75 -0.69 -16.11
C LYS A 30 3.24 -0.89 -15.89
N ALA A 31 4.08 -0.45 -16.83
CA ALA A 31 5.53 -0.54 -16.72
C ALA A 31 6.05 0.23 -15.50
N SER A 32 5.52 1.43 -15.24
CA SER A 32 5.87 2.24 -14.07
C SER A 32 5.47 1.55 -12.77
N ILE A 33 4.27 0.96 -12.69
CA ILE A 33 3.81 0.17 -11.52
C ILE A 33 4.73 -1.03 -11.29
N THR A 34 5.07 -1.80 -12.34
CA THR A 34 5.98 -2.95 -12.22
C THR A 34 7.36 -2.53 -11.74
N ALA A 35 7.90 -1.41 -12.24
CA ALA A 35 9.19 -0.88 -11.79
C ALA A 35 9.15 -0.41 -10.32
N ALA A 36 8.10 0.31 -9.93
CA ALA A 36 7.91 0.75 -8.55
C ALA A 36 7.75 -0.41 -7.57
N TRP A 37 7.03 -1.47 -7.97
CA TRP A 37 6.93 -2.71 -7.22
C TRP A 37 8.30 -3.38 -7.03
N ALA A 38 9.07 -3.53 -8.10
CA ALA A 38 10.38 -4.16 -8.06
C ALA A 38 11.40 -3.38 -7.20
N ASN A 39 11.27 -2.05 -7.17
CA ASN A 39 12.12 -1.16 -6.38
C ASN A 39 11.62 -0.94 -4.94
N MET A 40 10.50 -1.54 -4.56
CA MET A 40 9.94 -1.40 -3.21
C MET A 40 10.90 -2.00 -2.19
N SER A 41 11.24 -1.23 -1.15
CA SER A 41 12.22 -1.70 -0.18
C SER A 41 11.66 -2.82 0.71
N THR A 42 12.47 -3.84 0.96
CA THR A 42 12.12 -4.93 1.89
C THR A 42 11.83 -4.39 3.29
N ASP A 43 12.49 -3.31 3.71
CA ASP A 43 12.23 -2.65 4.99
C ASP A 43 10.82 -2.04 5.06
N PHE A 44 10.35 -1.40 3.97
CA PHE A 44 8.98 -0.90 3.88
C PHE A 44 7.95 -2.05 4.00
N ILE A 45 8.18 -3.16 3.29
CA ILE A 45 7.30 -4.34 3.37
C ILE A 45 7.29 -4.89 4.80
N ARG A 46 8.47 -5.05 5.41
CA ARG A 46 8.60 -5.54 6.79
C ARG A 46 7.84 -4.66 7.79
N LYS A 47 7.98 -3.35 7.69
CA LYS A 47 7.27 -2.38 8.55
C LYS A 47 5.75 -2.44 8.33
N SER A 48 5.31 -2.58 7.08
CA SER A 48 3.89 -2.72 6.75
C SER A 48 3.30 -4.00 7.34
N CYS A 49 4.02 -5.13 7.26
CA CYS A 49 3.62 -6.37 7.91
C CYS A 49 3.58 -6.24 9.44
N ALA A 50 4.56 -5.56 10.06
CA ALA A 50 4.56 -5.33 11.50
C ALA A 50 3.36 -4.47 11.97
N ALA A 51 2.92 -3.52 11.14
CA ALA A 51 1.75 -2.69 11.42
C ALA A 51 0.42 -3.46 11.38
N PHE A 52 0.38 -4.64 10.75
CA PHE A 52 -0.84 -5.45 10.65
C PHE A 52 -1.44 -5.78 12.03
N ARG A 53 -0.60 -6.19 13.00
CA ARG A 53 -1.07 -6.55 14.33
C ARG A 53 -1.76 -5.37 15.02
N HIS A 54 -1.13 -4.19 14.97
CA HIS A 54 -1.70 -2.97 15.53
C HIS A 54 -3.02 -2.58 14.86
N ARG A 55 -3.14 -2.77 13.54
CA ARG A 55 -4.39 -2.51 12.81
C ARG A 55 -5.51 -3.47 13.19
N VAL A 56 -5.20 -4.76 13.40
CA VAL A 56 -6.15 -5.75 13.93
C VAL A 56 -6.63 -5.34 15.33
N ASP A 57 -5.72 -4.92 16.21
CA ASP A 57 -6.09 -4.52 17.57
C ASP A 57 -6.97 -3.27 17.58
N ALA A 58 -6.63 -2.26 16.77
CA ALA A 58 -7.45 -1.06 16.60
C ALA A 58 -8.84 -1.36 16.05
N ALA A 59 -8.94 -2.33 15.14
CA ALA A 59 -10.20 -2.82 14.61
C ALA A 59 -11.07 -3.53 15.66
N ILE A 60 -10.46 -4.35 16.52
CA ILE A 60 -11.14 -5.02 17.63
C ILE A 60 -11.67 -3.97 18.62
N GLU A 61 -10.83 -2.98 18.99
CA GLU A 61 -11.22 -1.88 19.88
C GLU A 61 -12.39 -1.07 19.29
N ALA A 62 -12.37 -0.83 17.97
CA ALA A 62 -13.44 -0.17 17.25
C ALA A 62 -14.70 -1.06 17.07
N LYS A 63 -14.73 -2.29 17.59
CA LYS A 63 -15.79 -3.28 17.37
C LYS A 63 -16.10 -3.51 15.89
N GLY A 64 -15.06 -3.57 15.07
CA GLY A 64 -15.16 -3.66 13.60
C GLY A 64 -15.39 -2.32 12.90
N GLY A 65 -15.48 -1.21 13.65
CA GLY A 65 -15.53 0.15 13.13
C GLY A 65 -14.29 0.53 12.33
N TYR A 66 -14.47 1.41 11.35
CA TYR A 66 -13.42 1.89 10.48
C TYR A 66 -12.76 3.14 11.11
N LYS A 67 -11.55 3.00 11.65
CA LYS A 67 -10.69 4.15 12.01
C LYS A 67 -9.85 4.51 10.78
N LYS A 68 -10.05 5.71 10.25
CA LYS A 68 -9.32 6.27 9.10
C LYS A 68 -8.19 7.15 9.61
#